data_AF-A0A0A6ZDF9-F1
#
_entry.id   AF-A0A0A6ZDF9-F1
#
_cell.length_a   1.000
_cell.length_b   1.000
_cell.length_c   1.000
_cell.angle_alpha   90.00
_cell.angle_beta   90.00
_cell.angle_gamma   90.00
#
_symmetry.space_group_name_H-M   'P 1'
#
loop_
_entity.id
_entity.type
_entity.pdbx_description
1 polymer ?
#
loop_
_entity_poly.entity_id
_entity_poly.type
_entity_poly.pdbx_seq_one_letter_code
_entity_poly.pdbx_strand_id
1 'polypeptide(L)'
;MILTHMGTLLLDEYISFGWADILVPFATSFEPFAVALGIFAFWAIILVQITALTAKWLPDVVWKGIHLLSYAVIVLVGLHSGLVGTDVGTPWYTAISLVLITTATLAGVVRLVIASREKPPARTPAPQSAALQEAPPSGFLATVSSKLPHGENLAEYTLEPNDSSLELEWEAGAHLTLHLGNGLERQYSLSGDPAEPRSLKLGILNTRGEGGGSSWIHENLHEGSVIRCDLPRNHFPLKPAKKYQFIASGVGITPIRSMLNSLPASREWSLLYLARTREDMLFADELVEHYGEKVTLWISEERGSRAPLDDLIESHAEVYACGSPRLLDALEQLVAPKRLHVERFEPQVRISNGRVTAFEIHASRSGKTISVGNQTNTLEALEEAGLEVSASCRRGTCGTCEVRVLEGTPEHLDSVMSDADKDDLGVMYPCVSRSQTPQLTLDI
;
A
#
# COMPACT_ATOMS: atom_id res chain seq x y z
N MET A 1 -13.53 10.47 36.36
CA MET A 1 -14.36 9.31 36.75
C MET A 1 -13.57 8.30 37.57
N ILE A 2 -12.54 7.61 37.03
CA ILE A 2 -11.79 6.59 37.79
C ILE A 2 -11.14 7.16 39.06
N LEU A 3 -10.44 8.30 38.95
CA LEU A 3 -9.86 8.98 40.12
C LEU A 3 -10.93 9.39 41.15
N THR A 4 -12.13 9.75 40.69
CA THR A 4 -13.27 10.07 41.56
C THR A 4 -13.75 8.82 42.29
N HIS A 5 -13.92 7.70 41.59
CA HIS A 5 -14.29 6.41 42.17
C HIS A 5 -13.26 5.92 43.20
N MET A 6 -11.96 5.96 42.87
CA MET A 6 -10.88 5.63 43.80
C MET A 6 -10.85 6.58 45.01
N GLY A 7 -11.05 7.88 44.77
CA GLY A 7 -11.13 8.89 45.82
C GLY A 7 -12.30 8.64 46.77
N THR A 8 -13.46 8.23 46.27
CA THR A 8 -14.61 7.89 47.13
C THR A 8 -14.37 6.62 47.95
N LEU A 9 -13.63 5.63 47.43
CA LEU A 9 -13.28 4.41 48.20
C LEU A 9 -12.34 4.73 49.36
N LEU A 10 -11.39 5.64 49.17
CA LEU A 10 -10.48 6.09 50.23
C LEU A 10 -11.19 6.89 51.34
N LEU A 11 -12.37 7.43 51.04
CA LEU A 11 -13.22 8.15 51.99
C LEU A 11 -14.30 7.25 52.61
N ASP A 12 -14.32 5.96 52.29
CA ASP A 12 -15.27 5.01 52.83
C ASP A 12 -14.91 4.64 54.28
N GLU A 13 -15.74 5.08 55.23
CA GLU A 13 -15.52 4.83 56.66
C GLU A 13 -15.91 3.41 57.10
N TYR A 14 -16.63 2.63 56.27
CA TYR A 14 -17.16 1.33 56.63
C TYR A 14 -16.16 0.19 56.34
N ILE A 15 -15.61 0.15 55.13
CA ILE A 15 -14.62 -0.84 54.68
C ILE A 15 -13.18 -0.33 54.90
N SER A 16 -12.98 1.00 54.94
CA SER A 16 -11.68 1.65 55.18
C SER A 16 -10.57 1.19 54.21
N PHE A 17 -10.74 1.45 52.91
CA PHE A 17 -9.73 1.13 51.90
C PHE A 17 -8.47 1.98 52.04
N GLY A 18 -7.31 1.35 52.06
CA GLY A 18 -6.01 2.01 51.93
C GLY A 18 -5.51 2.06 50.49
N TRP A 19 -4.43 2.80 50.25
CA TRP A 19 -3.80 2.90 48.93
C TRP A 19 -3.34 1.56 48.36
N ALA A 20 -2.87 0.64 49.22
CA ALA A 20 -2.49 -0.70 48.79
C ALA A 20 -3.71 -1.47 48.26
N ASP A 21 -4.86 -1.35 48.92
CA ASP A 21 -6.08 -2.07 48.59
C ASP A 21 -6.68 -1.69 47.23
N ILE A 22 -6.40 -0.48 46.76
CA ILE A 22 -6.93 0.05 45.49
C ILE A 22 -5.91 0.05 44.33
N LEU A 23 -4.62 -0.20 44.61
CA LEU A 23 -3.56 -0.19 43.58
C LEU A 23 -2.86 -1.54 43.40
N VAL A 24 -2.89 -2.40 44.41
CA VAL A 24 -2.21 -3.70 44.41
C VAL A 24 -3.25 -4.81 44.33
N PRO A 25 -3.28 -5.61 43.24
CA PRO A 25 -4.20 -6.73 43.13
C PRO A 25 -4.13 -7.65 44.34
N PHE A 26 -5.29 -8.06 44.86
CA PHE A 26 -5.43 -8.97 46.02
C PHE A 26 -4.91 -8.45 47.37
N ALA A 27 -4.58 -7.17 47.50
CA ALA A 27 -4.16 -6.59 48.79
C ALA A 27 -5.33 -6.44 49.77
N THR A 28 -6.53 -6.16 49.26
CA THR A 28 -7.74 -6.02 50.10
C THR A 28 -8.25 -7.36 50.60
N SER A 29 -8.85 -7.36 51.80
CA SER A 29 -9.63 -8.49 52.31
C SER A 29 -11.08 -8.51 51.81
N PHE A 30 -11.57 -7.41 51.24
CA PHE A 30 -12.95 -7.28 50.76
C PHE A 30 -13.05 -7.67 49.29
N GLU A 31 -13.84 -8.72 48.99
CA GLU A 31 -14.06 -9.24 47.63
C GLU A 31 -12.77 -9.26 46.76
N PRO A 32 -11.68 -9.90 47.24
CA PRO A 32 -10.33 -9.70 46.73
C PRO A 32 -10.21 -10.01 45.23
N PHE A 33 -10.95 -11.01 44.75
CA PHE A 33 -10.97 -11.37 43.33
C PHE A 33 -11.60 -10.26 42.48
N ALA A 34 -12.78 -9.79 42.88
CA ALA A 34 -13.52 -8.82 42.09
C ALA A 34 -12.87 -7.44 42.11
N VAL A 35 -12.27 -7.02 43.23
CA VAL A 35 -11.46 -5.80 43.31
C VAL A 35 -10.20 -5.92 42.46
N ALA A 36 -9.52 -7.07 42.46
CA ALA A 36 -8.34 -7.29 41.61
C ALA A 36 -8.63 -7.09 40.10
N LEU A 37 -9.81 -7.50 39.60
CA LEU A 37 -10.22 -7.25 38.21
C LEU A 37 -10.26 -5.76 37.88
N GLY A 38 -10.77 -4.94 38.81
CA GLY A 38 -10.81 -3.48 38.66
C GLY A 38 -9.41 -2.86 38.64
N ILE A 39 -8.50 -3.37 39.48
CA ILE A 39 -7.09 -2.92 39.54
C ILE A 39 -6.35 -3.29 38.25
N PHE A 40 -6.53 -4.50 37.73
CA PHE A 40 -5.94 -4.88 36.44
C PHE A 40 -6.47 -4.01 35.30
N ALA A 41 -7.78 -3.73 35.28
CA ALA A 41 -8.35 -2.81 34.30
C ALA A 41 -7.77 -1.40 34.41
N PHE A 42 -7.60 -0.88 35.63
CA PHE A 42 -6.99 0.42 35.87
C PHE A 42 -5.57 0.51 35.29
N TRP A 43 -4.70 -0.45 35.61
CA TRP A 43 -3.32 -0.44 35.09
C TRP A 43 -3.26 -0.61 33.57
N ALA A 44 -4.13 -1.44 33.00
CA ALA A 44 -4.23 -1.59 31.55
C ALA A 44 -4.69 -0.30 30.87
N ILE A 45 -5.63 0.46 31.45
CA ILE A 45 -6.04 1.78 30.95
C ILE A 45 -4.86 2.77 30.99
N ILE A 46 -4.11 2.80 32.09
CA ILE A 46 -2.92 3.68 32.20
C ILE A 46 -1.89 3.32 31.12
N LEU A 47 -1.63 2.03 30.89
CA LEU A 47 -0.72 1.57 29.85
C LEU A 47 -1.19 1.98 28.44
N VAL A 48 -2.47 1.78 28.12
CA VAL A 48 -3.07 2.23 26.85
C VAL A 48 -2.96 3.74 26.70
N GLN A 49 -3.25 4.51 27.75
CA GLN A 49 -3.21 5.97 27.70
C GLN A 49 -1.79 6.53 27.50
N ILE A 50 -0.80 5.97 28.21
CA ILE A 50 0.61 6.36 28.05
C ILE A 50 1.05 6.06 26.62
N THR A 51 0.76 4.85 26.12
CA THR A 51 1.18 4.44 24.77
C THR A 51 0.44 5.17 23.66
N ALA A 52 -0.79 5.64 23.89
CA ALA A 52 -1.49 6.55 22.99
C ALA A 52 -0.78 7.91 22.88
N LEU A 53 -0.34 8.47 24.00
CA LEU A 53 0.36 9.77 24.05
C LEU A 53 1.79 9.68 23.48
N THR A 54 2.42 8.52 23.56
CA THR A 54 3.78 8.27 23.07
C THR A 54 3.82 7.51 21.74
N ALA A 55 2.69 7.41 21.03
CA ALA A 55 2.54 6.59 19.81
C ALA A 55 3.62 6.85 18.75
N LYS A 56 4.06 8.10 18.59
CA LYS A 56 5.11 8.49 17.63
C LYS A 56 6.50 7.91 17.90
N TRP A 57 6.73 7.32 19.08
CA TRP A 57 8.00 6.73 19.50
C TRP A 57 7.94 5.21 19.63
N LEU A 58 6.79 4.60 19.33
CA LEU A 58 6.58 3.16 19.47
C LEU A 58 6.44 2.53 18.08
N PRO A 59 7.01 1.33 17.86
CA PRO A 59 6.72 0.55 16.67
C PRO A 59 5.22 0.27 16.57
N ASP A 60 4.67 0.36 15.35
CA ASP A 60 3.24 0.20 15.09
C ASP A 60 2.67 -1.12 15.63
N VAL A 61 3.44 -2.21 15.57
CA VAL A 61 3.05 -3.53 16.08
C VAL A 61 2.88 -3.50 17.60
N VAL A 62 3.79 -2.83 18.31
CA VAL A 62 3.75 -2.70 19.77
C VAL A 62 2.59 -1.81 20.18
N TRP A 63 2.42 -0.67 19.52
CA TRP A 63 1.31 0.24 19.77
C TRP A 63 -0.05 -0.44 19.54
N LYS A 64 -0.24 -1.10 18.39
CA LYS A 64 -1.46 -1.86 18.06
C LYS A 64 -1.70 -3.00 19.06
N GLY A 65 -0.65 -3.73 19.43
CA GLY A 65 -0.70 -4.82 20.41
C GLY A 65 -1.19 -4.38 21.78
N ILE A 66 -0.65 -3.27 22.29
CA ILE A 66 -1.07 -2.70 23.57
C ILE A 66 -2.49 -2.14 23.48
N HIS A 67 -2.88 -1.49 22.38
CA HIS A 67 -4.21 -0.92 22.24
C HIS A 67 -5.33 -1.98 22.15
N LEU A 68 -5.01 -3.21 21.75
CA LEU A 68 -5.93 -4.35 21.83
C LEU A 68 -6.31 -4.68 23.29
N LEU A 69 -5.52 -4.30 24.29
CA LEU A 69 -5.90 -4.46 25.70
C LEU A 69 -7.17 -3.68 26.06
N SER A 70 -7.56 -2.68 25.28
CA SER A 70 -8.81 -1.93 25.48
C SER A 70 -10.05 -2.83 25.48
N TYR A 71 -10.05 -3.93 24.70
CA TYR A 71 -11.13 -4.91 24.70
C TYR A 71 -11.17 -5.71 26.01
N ALA A 72 -10.00 -6.14 26.51
CA ALA A 72 -9.88 -6.83 27.79
C ALA A 72 -10.28 -5.92 28.95
N VAL A 73 -9.91 -4.64 28.91
CA VAL A 73 -10.33 -3.62 29.88
C VAL A 73 -11.84 -3.55 30.01
N ILE A 74 -12.59 -3.50 28.90
CA ILE A 74 -14.05 -3.40 28.96
C ILE A 74 -14.65 -4.63 29.66
N VAL A 75 -14.13 -5.83 29.38
CA VAL A 75 -14.56 -7.06 30.04
C VAL A 75 -14.22 -7.04 31.53
N LEU A 76 -13.00 -6.66 31.90
CA LEU A 76 -12.56 -6.60 33.29
C LEU A 76 -13.35 -5.57 34.09
N VAL A 77 -13.62 -4.39 33.52
CA VAL A 77 -14.48 -3.36 34.14
C VAL A 77 -15.90 -3.87 34.32
N GLY A 78 -16.46 -4.53 33.29
CA GLY A 78 -17.79 -5.12 33.34
C GLY A 78 -17.92 -6.20 34.42
N LEU A 79 -16.92 -7.08 34.54
CA LEU A 79 -16.88 -8.12 35.57
C LEU A 79 -16.67 -7.54 36.97
N HIS A 80 -15.74 -6.60 37.14
CA HIS A 80 -15.51 -5.89 38.40
C HIS A 80 -16.80 -5.22 38.89
N SER A 81 -17.44 -4.45 38.02
CA SER A 81 -18.69 -3.77 38.32
C SER A 81 -19.82 -4.78 38.58
N GLY A 82 -19.85 -5.88 37.84
CA GLY A 82 -20.82 -6.97 37.96
C GLY A 82 -20.71 -7.81 39.25
N LEU A 83 -19.57 -7.76 39.93
CA LEU A 83 -19.31 -8.57 41.13
C LEU A 83 -19.32 -7.74 42.43
N VAL A 84 -18.98 -6.45 42.35
CA VAL A 84 -18.89 -5.56 43.54
C VAL A 84 -19.95 -4.46 43.53
N GLY A 85 -20.61 -4.22 42.40
CA GLY A 85 -21.61 -3.16 42.28
C GLY A 85 -22.85 -3.44 43.15
N THR A 86 -23.26 -2.47 43.95
CA THR A 86 -24.51 -2.54 44.72
C THR A 86 -25.76 -2.63 43.82
N ASP A 87 -25.63 -2.17 42.57
CA ASP A 87 -26.71 -2.11 41.60
C ASP A 87 -26.77 -3.33 40.66
N VAL A 88 -25.92 -4.35 40.87
CA VAL A 88 -25.77 -5.52 39.99
C VAL A 88 -27.08 -6.28 39.73
N GLY A 89 -27.98 -6.28 40.71
CA GLY A 89 -29.30 -6.92 40.61
C GLY A 89 -30.39 -6.04 39.98
N THR A 90 -30.11 -4.79 39.63
CA THR A 90 -31.11 -3.89 39.04
C THR A 90 -31.24 -4.14 37.54
N PRO A 91 -32.48 -4.25 36.99
CA PRO A 91 -32.68 -4.61 35.58
C PRO A 91 -32.02 -3.68 34.57
N TRP A 92 -31.91 -2.39 34.88
CA TRP A 92 -31.28 -1.40 33.99
C TRP A 92 -29.76 -1.57 33.92
N TYR A 93 -29.11 -1.84 35.05
CA TYR A 93 -27.68 -2.08 35.12
C TYR A 93 -27.32 -3.37 34.40
N THR A 94 -28.09 -4.45 34.65
CA THR A 94 -27.89 -5.74 33.96
C THR A 94 -28.01 -5.58 32.44
N ALA A 95 -29.01 -4.82 31.95
CA ALA A 95 -29.18 -4.57 30.52
C ALA A 95 -28.01 -3.80 29.90
N ILE A 96 -27.56 -2.71 30.55
CA ILE A 96 -26.42 -1.90 30.07
C ILE A 96 -25.13 -2.72 30.06
N SER A 97 -24.85 -3.46 31.13
CA SER A 97 -23.64 -4.29 31.25
C SER A 97 -23.63 -5.40 30.21
N LEU A 98 -24.77 -6.07 29.96
CA LEU A 98 -24.88 -7.07 28.90
C LEU A 98 -24.62 -6.45 27.52
N VAL A 99 -25.18 -5.29 27.20
CA VAL A 99 -24.96 -4.63 25.90
C VAL A 99 -23.50 -4.23 25.71
N LEU A 100 -22.88 -3.59 26.70
CA LEU A 100 -21.49 -3.14 26.62
C LEU A 100 -20.52 -4.31 26.51
N ILE A 101 -20.67 -5.34 27.35
CA ILE A 101 -19.81 -6.52 27.31
C ILE A 101 -20.01 -7.27 25.99
N THR A 102 -21.25 -7.58 25.60
CA THR A 102 -21.50 -8.34 24.36
C THR A 102 -21.01 -7.61 23.13
N THR A 103 -21.20 -6.28 23.05
CA THR A 103 -20.75 -5.48 21.91
C THR A 103 -19.22 -5.39 21.87
N ALA A 104 -18.56 -5.19 23.01
CA ALA A 104 -17.10 -5.16 23.07
C ALA A 104 -16.47 -6.53 22.79
N THR A 105 -17.07 -7.61 23.31
CA THR A 105 -16.65 -8.99 23.01
C THR A 105 -16.87 -9.31 21.54
N LEU A 106 -18.02 -8.97 20.96
CA LEU A 106 -18.29 -9.18 19.54
C LEU A 106 -17.33 -8.36 18.66
N ALA A 107 -17.09 -7.09 18.99
CA ALA A 107 -16.13 -6.26 18.27
C ALA A 107 -14.70 -6.81 18.37
N GLY A 108 -14.30 -7.31 19.54
CA GLY A 108 -13.02 -7.98 19.75
C GLY A 108 -12.91 -9.27 18.93
N VAL A 109 -13.96 -10.12 18.94
CA VAL A 109 -14.03 -11.36 18.16
C VAL A 109 -14.02 -11.06 16.66
N VAL A 110 -14.84 -10.13 16.18
CA VAL A 110 -14.86 -9.71 14.76
C VAL A 110 -13.50 -9.19 14.34
N ARG A 111 -12.83 -8.38 15.18
CA ARG A 111 -11.49 -7.88 14.88
C ARG A 111 -10.44 -8.98 14.86
N LEU A 112 -10.49 -9.94 15.80
CA LEU A 112 -9.60 -11.10 15.80
C LEU A 112 -9.87 -12.02 14.60
N VAL A 113 -11.13 -12.22 14.22
CA VAL A 113 -11.54 -13.04 13.08
C VAL A 113 -11.14 -12.37 11.77
N ILE A 114 -11.38 -11.07 11.60
CA ILE A 114 -10.94 -10.31 10.42
C ILE A 114 -9.41 -10.25 10.35
N ALA A 115 -8.72 -9.98 11.46
CA ALA A 115 -7.25 -10.01 11.52
C ALA A 115 -6.69 -11.42 11.25
N SER A 116 -7.40 -12.48 11.63
CA SER A 116 -7.04 -13.86 11.30
C SER A 116 -7.40 -14.24 9.86
N ARG A 117 -8.30 -13.48 9.20
CA ARG A 117 -8.68 -13.65 7.80
C ARG A 117 -7.75 -12.90 6.82
N GLU A 118 -6.82 -12.10 7.32
CA GLU A 118 -5.78 -11.42 6.54
C GLU A 118 -4.38 -12.05 6.67
N LYS A 119 -4.28 -13.30 7.10
CA LYS A 119 -3.08 -14.09 6.85
C LYS A 119 -3.48 -15.35 6.08
N PRO A 120 -3.16 -15.46 4.78
CA PRO A 120 -3.17 -16.76 4.12
C PRO A 120 -2.35 -17.71 5.00
N PRO A 121 -2.80 -18.95 5.23
CA PRO A 121 -2.01 -19.89 6.00
C PRO A 121 -0.63 -19.98 5.35
N ALA A 122 0.42 -19.85 6.16
CA ALA A 122 1.74 -20.27 5.74
C ALA A 122 1.59 -21.72 5.27
N ARG A 123 1.76 -21.95 3.97
CA ARG A 123 1.70 -23.29 3.37
C ARG A 123 2.59 -24.19 4.22
N THR A 124 2.01 -25.21 4.84
CA THR A 124 2.78 -26.36 5.30
C THR A 124 3.59 -26.83 4.09
N PRO A 125 4.93 -26.93 4.18
CA PRO A 125 5.71 -27.47 3.09
C PRO A 125 5.18 -28.87 2.85
N ALA A 126 4.51 -29.08 1.71
CA ALA A 126 4.35 -30.42 1.18
C ALA A 126 5.77 -31.01 1.13
N PRO A 127 5.98 -32.27 1.52
CA PRO A 127 7.25 -32.91 1.32
C PRO A 127 7.58 -32.80 -0.17
N GLN A 128 8.50 -31.89 -0.49
CA GLN A 128 8.98 -31.65 -1.84
C GLN A 128 9.77 -32.89 -2.22
N SER A 129 9.09 -33.82 -2.87
CA SER A 129 9.74 -34.67 -3.85
C SER A 129 10.42 -33.73 -4.82
N ALA A 130 11.75 -33.73 -4.80
CA ALA A 130 12.60 -33.03 -5.73
C ALA A 130 12.21 -33.40 -7.17
N ALA A 131 11.33 -32.59 -7.74
CA ALA A 131 11.07 -32.52 -9.17
C ALA A 131 11.10 -31.03 -9.47
N LEU A 132 12.06 -30.64 -10.32
CA LEU A 132 12.24 -29.31 -10.87
C LEU A 132 10.88 -28.71 -11.22
N GLN A 133 10.39 -27.81 -10.37
CA GLN A 133 9.15 -27.10 -10.63
C GLN A 133 9.54 -25.88 -11.46
N GLU A 134 9.50 -26.04 -12.79
CA GLU A 134 9.52 -24.91 -13.73
C GLU A 134 8.47 -23.88 -13.30
N ALA A 135 8.86 -22.61 -13.29
CA ALA A 135 7.95 -21.50 -12.99
C ALA A 135 6.70 -21.59 -13.89
N PRO A 136 5.49 -21.28 -13.37
CA PRO A 136 4.29 -21.26 -14.20
C PRO A 136 4.49 -20.28 -15.36
N PRO A 137 3.88 -20.50 -16.55
CA PRO A 137 4.00 -19.57 -17.66
C PRO A 137 3.45 -18.21 -17.22
N SER A 138 4.34 -17.23 -17.06
CA SER A 138 4.10 -15.98 -16.30
C SER A 138 3.30 -14.91 -17.03
N GLY A 139 2.47 -15.29 -18.01
CA GLY A 139 1.81 -14.35 -18.91
C GLY A 139 0.77 -15.00 -19.82
N PHE A 140 0.12 -14.17 -20.63
CA PHE A 140 -0.95 -14.56 -21.55
C PHE A 140 -0.78 -13.86 -22.90
N LEU A 141 -1.40 -14.39 -23.94
CA LEU A 141 -1.53 -13.71 -25.22
C LEU A 141 -2.83 -12.89 -25.23
N ALA A 142 -2.73 -11.65 -25.67
CA ALA A 142 -3.88 -10.77 -25.87
C ALA A 142 -3.93 -10.25 -27.29
N THR A 143 -5.13 -10.05 -27.82
CA THR A 143 -5.37 -9.41 -29.10
C THR A 143 -5.76 -7.96 -28.87
N VAL A 144 -5.21 -7.04 -29.67
CA VAL A 144 -5.67 -5.66 -29.73
C VAL A 144 -7.05 -5.64 -30.38
N SER A 145 -8.11 -5.47 -29.59
CA SER A 145 -9.48 -5.41 -30.11
C SER A 145 -9.84 -4.01 -30.62
N SER A 146 -9.18 -2.97 -30.12
CA SER A 146 -9.38 -1.58 -30.57
C SER A 146 -8.11 -0.74 -30.42
N LYS A 147 -7.89 0.18 -31.37
CA LYS A 147 -6.88 1.25 -31.29
C LYS A 147 -7.50 2.59 -31.65
N LEU A 148 -7.56 3.51 -30.69
CA LEU A 148 -8.11 4.86 -30.87
C LEU A 148 -7.01 5.92 -30.75
N PRO A 149 -6.58 6.56 -31.84
CA PRO A 149 -5.63 7.66 -31.79
C PRO A 149 -6.23 8.92 -31.13
N HIS A 150 -5.44 9.58 -30.30
CA HIS A 150 -5.74 10.88 -29.67
C HIS A 150 -4.63 11.87 -30.05
N GLY A 151 -4.92 12.73 -31.03
CA GLY A 151 -3.90 13.61 -31.60
C GLY A 151 -2.77 12.82 -32.27
N GLU A 152 -1.57 13.39 -32.31
CA GLU A 152 -0.43 12.79 -33.02
C GLU A 152 0.37 11.76 -32.21
N ASN A 153 0.34 11.84 -30.88
CA ASN A 153 1.29 11.14 -30.02
C ASN A 153 0.64 10.24 -28.97
N LEU A 154 -0.67 10.28 -28.81
CA LEU A 154 -1.39 9.44 -27.84
C LEU A 154 -2.30 8.47 -28.57
N ALA A 155 -2.45 7.28 -28.01
CA ALA A 155 -3.44 6.32 -28.46
C ALA A 155 -3.93 5.50 -27.28
N GLU A 156 -5.23 5.21 -27.28
CA GLU A 156 -5.84 4.19 -26.42
C GLU A 156 -5.80 2.84 -27.16
N TYR A 157 -5.43 1.79 -26.42
CA TYR A 157 -5.47 0.40 -26.88
C TYR A 157 -6.38 -0.39 -25.96
N THR A 158 -7.27 -1.19 -26.52
CA THR A 158 -8.00 -2.22 -25.77
C THR A 158 -7.43 -3.58 -26.12
N LEU A 159 -6.96 -4.32 -25.11
CA LEU A 159 -6.47 -5.68 -25.26
C LEU A 159 -7.47 -6.67 -24.67
N GLU A 160 -7.71 -7.77 -25.36
CA GLU A 160 -8.55 -8.86 -24.89
C GLU A 160 -7.73 -10.15 -24.79
N PRO A 161 -7.74 -10.86 -23.65
CA PRO A 161 -7.07 -12.15 -23.54
C PRO A 161 -7.61 -13.16 -24.54
N ASN A 162 -6.71 -13.85 -25.26
CA ASN A 162 -7.08 -14.84 -26.28
C ASN A 162 -7.68 -16.11 -25.65
N ASP A 163 -7.25 -16.44 -24.43
CA ASP A 163 -7.81 -17.55 -23.68
C ASP A 163 -9.12 -17.13 -22.99
N SER A 164 -10.23 -17.74 -23.40
CA SER A 164 -11.55 -17.48 -22.84
C SER A 164 -11.72 -18.02 -21.42
N SER A 165 -10.89 -18.97 -21.02
CA SER A 165 -10.87 -19.55 -19.66
C SER A 165 -10.00 -18.76 -18.68
N LEU A 166 -9.19 -17.82 -19.17
CA LEU A 166 -8.36 -16.99 -18.31
C LEU A 166 -9.22 -16.00 -17.52
N GLU A 167 -9.27 -16.22 -16.22
CA GLU A 167 -9.82 -15.27 -15.24
C GLU A 167 -8.69 -14.33 -14.80
N LEU A 168 -8.77 -13.07 -15.25
CA LEU A 168 -7.87 -12.02 -14.79
C LEU A 168 -8.54 -11.27 -13.64
N GLU A 169 -7.86 -11.16 -12.51
CA GLU A 169 -8.24 -10.24 -11.44
C GLU A 169 -7.14 -9.18 -11.34
N TRP A 170 -7.56 -7.92 -11.28
CA TRP A 170 -6.63 -6.80 -11.10
C TRP A 170 -7.33 -5.67 -10.36
N GLU A 171 -6.53 -4.83 -9.70
CA GLU A 171 -7.02 -3.71 -8.90
C GLU A 171 -6.63 -2.39 -9.57
N ALA A 172 -7.35 -1.32 -9.24
CA ALA A 172 -7.00 0.01 -9.69
C ALA A 172 -5.54 0.38 -9.35
N GLY A 173 -4.87 1.05 -10.30
CA GLY A 173 -3.43 1.31 -10.24
C GLY A 173 -2.54 0.18 -10.79
N ALA A 174 -3.10 -0.98 -11.15
CA ALA A 174 -2.32 -2.04 -11.77
C ALA A 174 -1.80 -1.67 -13.17
N HIS A 175 -0.73 -2.34 -13.59
CA HIS A 175 -0.13 -2.23 -14.92
C HIS A 175 0.15 -3.60 -15.55
N LEU A 176 0.30 -3.61 -16.87
CA LEU A 176 0.74 -4.77 -17.64
C LEU A 176 2.15 -4.56 -18.18
N THR A 177 2.97 -5.61 -18.16
CA THR A 177 4.20 -5.66 -18.97
C THR A 177 3.86 -6.23 -20.34
N LEU A 178 4.13 -5.47 -21.40
CA LEU A 178 4.01 -5.87 -22.79
C LEU A 178 5.36 -6.31 -23.34
N HIS A 179 5.40 -7.49 -23.94
CA HIS A 179 6.57 -8.05 -24.62
C HIS A 179 6.53 -7.67 -26.10
N LEU A 180 7.40 -6.76 -26.51
CA LEU A 180 7.41 -6.19 -27.85
C LEU A 180 8.21 -7.07 -28.83
N GLY A 181 7.82 -7.06 -30.10
CA GLY A 181 8.45 -7.89 -31.14
C GLY A 181 9.92 -7.53 -31.44
N ASN A 182 10.39 -6.38 -30.94
CA ASN A 182 11.80 -5.96 -31.01
C ASN A 182 12.62 -6.40 -29.78
N GLY A 183 12.07 -7.27 -28.92
CA GLY A 183 12.73 -7.79 -27.73
C GLY A 183 12.73 -6.83 -26.53
N LEU A 184 12.09 -5.67 -26.66
CA LEU A 184 11.88 -4.77 -25.54
C LEU A 184 10.65 -5.17 -24.74
N GLU A 185 10.66 -4.84 -23.44
CA GLU A 185 9.49 -4.93 -22.59
C GLU A 185 9.10 -3.53 -22.11
N ARG A 186 7.80 -3.23 -22.08
CA ARG A 186 7.30 -1.93 -21.60
C ARG A 186 6.07 -2.10 -20.75
N GLN A 187 5.96 -1.28 -19.72
CA GLN A 187 4.84 -1.30 -18.80
C GLN A 187 3.88 -0.17 -19.09
N TYR A 188 2.59 -0.47 -18.98
CA TYR A 188 1.51 0.48 -19.16
C TYR A 188 0.44 0.23 -18.11
N SER A 189 0.07 1.28 -17.38
CA SER A 189 -1.00 1.23 -16.39
C SER A 189 -2.34 0.91 -17.08
N LEU A 190 -3.11 0.03 -16.45
CA LEU A 190 -4.47 -0.27 -16.84
C LEU A 190 -5.35 0.92 -16.51
N SER A 191 -6.06 1.43 -17.52
CA SER A 191 -6.92 2.61 -17.43
C SER A 191 -8.42 2.28 -17.52
N GLY A 192 -8.76 1.00 -17.64
CA GLY A 192 -10.14 0.52 -17.72
C GLY A 192 -10.84 0.43 -16.36
N ASP A 193 -12.00 -0.21 -16.33
CA ASP A 193 -12.69 -0.57 -15.09
C ASP A 193 -12.21 -1.96 -14.62
N PRO A 194 -11.66 -2.10 -13.40
CA PRO A 194 -11.34 -3.41 -12.81
C PRO A 194 -12.50 -4.42 -12.82
N ALA A 195 -13.76 -3.96 -12.85
CA ALA A 195 -14.95 -4.81 -12.97
C ALA A 195 -15.15 -5.40 -14.37
N GLU A 196 -14.39 -4.95 -15.38
CA GLU A 196 -14.36 -5.48 -16.75
C GLU A 196 -13.00 -6.17 -17.04
N PRO A 197 -12.67 -7.28 -16.37
CA PRO A 197 -11.31 -7.83 -16.34
C PRO A 197 -10.77 -8.32 -17.69
N ARG A 198 -11.64 -8.51 -18.68
CA ARG A 198 -11.25 -8.93 -20.04
C ARG A 198 -11.01 -7.76 -21.00
N SER A 199 -11.41 -6.54 -20.61
CA SER A 199 -11.27 -5.31 -21.40
C SER A 199 -10.08 -4.50 -20.87
N LEU A 200 -8.87 -4.89 -21.26
CA LEU A 200 -7.64 -4.32 -20.72
C LEU A 200 -7.26 -3.05 -21.50
N LYS A 201 -7.73 -1.90 -21.01
CA LYS A 201 -7.48 -0.59 -21.63
C LYS A 201 -6.15 0.01 -21.20
N LEU A 202 -5.38 0.52 -22.17
CA LEU A 202 -4.08 1.17 -21.98
C LEU A 202 -4.05 2.51 -22.70
N GLY A 203 -3.45 3.53 -22.06
CA GLY A 203 -3.13 4.80 -22.72
C GLY A 203 -1.63 4.94 -22.95
N ILE A 204 -1.21 5.12 -24.20
CA ILE A 204 0.22 5.07 -24.56
C ILE A 204 0.65 6.35 -25.25
N LEU A 205 1.57 7.08 -24.60
CA LEU A 205 2.28 8.22 -25.19
C LEU A 205 3.48 7.75 -26.01
N ASN A 206 3.56 8.22 -27.26
CA ASN A 206 4.72 8.10 -28.11
C ASN A 206 5.74 9.17 -27.76
N THR A 207 6.85 8.77 -27.14
CA THR A 207 7.92 9.66 -26.70
C THR A 207 8.95 9.96 -27.79
N ARG A 208 8.79 9.41 -29.02
CA ARG A 208 9.62 9.64 -30.21
C ARG A 208 11.14 9.64 -29.95
N GLY A 209 11.64 8.71 -29.13
CA GLY A 209 13.05 8.58 -28.75
C GLY A 209 13.74 7.33 -29.31
N GLU A 210 15.07 7.38 -29.46
CA GLU A 210 15.89 6.23 -29.85
C GLU A 210 15.77 5.09 -28.82
N GLY A 211 15.56 3.85 -29.28
CA GLY A 211 15.24 2.70 -28.41
C GLY A 211 13.74 2.53 -28.07
N GLY A 212 12.88 3.38 -28.63
CA GLY A 212 11.71 3.01 -29.45
C GLY A 212 10.58 2.12 -28.90
N GLY A 213 10.47 1.82 -27.61
CA GLY A 213 9.38 0.93 -27.13
C GLY A 213 7.97 1.47 -27.44
N SER A 214 7.69 2.73 -27.08
CA SER A 214 6.42 3.38 -27.36
C SER A 214 6.22 3.67 -28.86
N SER A 215 7.26 4.10 -29.57
CA SER A 215 7.22 4.25 -31.03
C SER A 215 6.88 2.95 -31.74
N TRP A 216 7.51 1.85 -31.34
CA TRP A 216 7.27 0.52 -31.91
C TRP A 216 5.82 0.10 -31.71
N ILE A 217 5.25 0.32 -30.53
CA ILE A 217 3.83 0.06 -30.27
C ILE A 217 2.93 0.86 -31.21
N HIS A 218 3.19 2.16 -31.33
CA HIS A 218 2.40 3.03 -32.21
C HIS A 218 2.47 2.61 -33.68
N GLU A 219 3.62 2.13 -34.13
CA GLU A 219 3.88 1.72 -35.52
C GLU A 219 3.46 0.27 -35.85
N ASN A 220 3.43 -0.64 -34.86
CA ASN A 220 3.30 -2.08 -35.11
C ASN A 220 2.07 -2.74 -34.45
N LEU A 221 1.53 -2.15 -33.38
CA LEU A 221 0.29 -2.64 -32.79
C LEU A 221 -0.91 -1.97 -33.45
N HIS A 222 -1.71 -2.78 -34.13
CA HIS A 222 -2.95 -2.41 -34.79
C HIS A 222 -4.06 -3.35 -34.30
N GLU A 223 -5.31 -3.04 -34.63
CA GLU A 223 -6.42 -3.96 -34.38
C GLU A 223 -6.14 -5.33 -35.01
N GLY A 224 -6.37 -6.40 -34.24
CA GLY A 224 -6.04 -7.77 -34.60
C GLY A 224 -4.59 -8.19 -34.30
N SER A 225 -3.69 -7.28 -33.93
CA SER A 225 -2.34 -7.64 -33.49
C SER A 225 -2.39 -8.48 -32.21
N VAL A 226 -1.57 -9.52 -32.13
CA VAL A 226 -1.39 -10.34 -30.93
C VAL A 226 -0.12 -9.92 -30.21
N ILE A 227 -0.21 -9.73 -28.90
CA ILE A 227 0.91 -9.39 -28.04
C ILE A 227 0.95 -10.29 -26.81
N ARG A 228 2.17 -10.61 -26.35
CA ARG A 228 2.37 -11.31 -25.08
C ARG A 228 2.40 -10.30 -23.94
N CYS A 229 1.64 -10.59 -22.89
CA CYS A 229 1.54 -9.79 -21.68
C CYS A 229 1.95 -10.63 -20.48
N ASP A 230 2.59 -10.03 -19.48
CA ASP A 230 2.63 -10.62 -18.13
C ASP A 230 1.27 -10.46 -17.44
N LEU A 231 1.05 -11.21 -16.35
CA LEU A 231 -0.09 -10.96 -15.47
C LEU A 231 -0.03 -9.55 -14.85
N PRO A 232 -1.18 -8.91 -14.56
CA PRO A 232 -1.22 -7.60 -13.92
C PRO A 232 -0.44 -7.55 -12.60
N ARG A 233 0.29 -6.46 -12.38
CA ARG A 233 0.96 -6.15 -11.10
C ARG A 233 0.52 -4.78 -10.61
N ASN A 234 0.50 -4.56 -9.31
CA ASN A 234 0.07 -3.29 -8.73
C ASN A 234 1.09 -2.77 -7.70
N HIS A 235 1.81 -1.71 -8.06
CA HIS A 235 2.69 -0.96 -7.15
C HIS A 235 2.08 0.38 -6.75
N PHE A 236 0.87 0.69 -7.21
CA PHE A 236 0.15 1.92 -6.92
C PHE A 236 -1.28 1.64 -6.43
N PRO A 237 -1.44 0.82 -5.37
CA PRO A 237 -2.77 0.40 -4.91
C PRO A 237 -3.56 1.56 -4.30
N LEU A 238 -4.86 1.58 -4.59
CA LEU A 238 -5.81 2.52 -3.99
C LEU A 238 -6.19 2.07 -2.57
N LYS A 239 -5.57 2.70 -1.57
CA LYS A 239 -5.82 2.44 -0.14
C LYS A 239 -7.18 3.05 0.27
N PRO A 240 -7.97 2.40 1.14
CA PRO A 240 -9.25 2.95 1.60
C PRO A 240 -9.10 4.27 2.39
N ALA A 241 -9.81 5.32 1.96
CA ALA A 241 -9.79 6.64 2.61
C ALA A 241 -11.13 7.36 2.50
N LYS A 242 -11.47 8.22 3.46
CA LYS A 242 -12.76 8.93 3.43
C LYS A 242 -12.92 9.87 2.24
N LYS A 243 -11.81 10.52 1.84
CA LYS A 243 -11.77 11.53 0.79
C LYS A 243 -10.46 11.43 0.02
N TYR A 244 -10.53 11.55 -1.30
CA TYR A 244 -9.37 11.50 -2.19
C TYR A 244 -9.20 12.80 -2.97
N GLN A 245 -7.95 13.14 -3.27
CA GLN A 245 -7.63 14.10 -4.32
C GLN A 245 -6.70 13.40 -5.31
N PHE A 246 -7.17 13.27 -6.55
CA PHE A 246 -6.38 12.71 -7.64
C PHE A 246 -5.71 13.85 -8.41
N ILE A 247 -4.42 13.71 -8.67
CA ILE A 247 -3.65 14.71 -9.43
C ILE A 247 -2.92 14.01 -10.57
N ALA A 248 -3.36 14.24 -11.79
CA ALA A 248 -2.77 13.63 -12.98
C ALA A 248 -2.06 14.69 -13.83
N SER A 249 -1.01 14.30 -14.56
CA SER A 249 -0.56 15.10 -15.71
C SER A 249 -0.22 14.28 -16.94
N GLY A 250 -0.70 14.72 -18.10
CA GLY A 250 -0.51 14.03 -19.38
C GLY A 250 -1.00 12.58 -19.33
N VAL A 251 -0.16 11.64 -19.77
CA VAL A 251 -0.45 10.19 -19.74
C VAL A 251 -0.55 9.60 -18.33
N GLY A 252 -0.10 10.32 -17.29
CA GLY A 252 -0.28 9.90 -15.88
C GLY A 252 -1.74 9.80 -15.43
N ILE A 253 -2.70 10.18 -16.28
CA ILE A 253 -4.13 9.93 -16.06
C ILE A 253 -4.48 8.44 -16.07
N THR A 254 -3.68 7.56 -16.71
CA THR A 254 -4.05 6.16 -16.91
C THR A 254 -4.28 5.37 -15.62
N PRO A 255 -3.37 5.31 -14.62
CA PRO A 255 -3.66 4.64 -13.36
C PRO A 255 -4.76 5.37 -12.57
N ILE A 256 -4.84 6.69 -12.69
CA ILE A 256 -5.85 7.50 -11.99
C ILE A 256 -7.25 7.20 -12.51
N ARG A 257 -7.44 7.01 -13.82
CA ARG A 257 -8.74 6.67 -14.40
C ARG A 257 -9.25 5.32 -13.88
N SER A 258 -8.39 4.30 -13.76
CA SER A 258 -8.83 3.03 -13.16
C SER A 258 -9.19 3.18 -11.68
N MET A 259 -8.50 4.06 -10.94
CA MET A 259 -8.91 4.42 -9.58
C MET A 259 -10.30 5.06 -9.55
N LEU A 260 -10.57 6.03 -10.41
CA LEU A 260 -11.88 6.68 -10.49
C LEU A 260 -13.00 5.68 -10.81
N ASN A 261 -12.78 4.78 -11.77
CA ASN A 261 -13.75 3.75 -12.14
C ASN A 261 -14.02 2.75 -11.00
N SER A 262 -13.00 2.44 -10.18
CA SER A 262 -13.15 1.51 -9.05
C SER A 262 -13.91 2.09 -7.85
N LEU A 263 -14.07 3.41 -7.77
CA LEU A 263 -14.67 4.06 -6.61
C LEU A 263 -16.21 4.01 -6.66
N PRO A 264 -16.88 3.68 -5.53
CA PRO A 264 -18.32 3.76 -5.47
C PRO A 264 -18.78 5.22 -5.57
N ALA A 265 -19.95 5.47 -6.18
CA ALA A 265 -20.51 6.81 -6.36
C ALA A 265 -20.60 7.66 -5.07
N SER A 266 -20.76 6.99 -3.91
CA SER A 266 -20.79 7.63 -2.58
C SER A 266 -19.45 8.21 -2.09
N ARG A 267 -18.33 7.86 -2.75
CA ARG A 267 -17.01 8.31 -2.29
C ARG A 267 -16.77 9.78 -2.66
N GLU A 268 -16.27 10.54 -1.70
CA GLU A 268 -15.82 11.91 -1.94
C GLU A 268 -14.44 11.93 -2.59
N TRP A 269 -14.35 12.60 -3.73
CA TRP A 269 -13.08 12.78 -4.43
C TRP A 269 -13.14 13.97 -5.40
N SER A 270 -11.96 14.50 -5.73
CA SER A 270 -11.72 15.50 -6.78
C SER A 270 -10.57 15.05 -7.70
N LEU A 271 -10.58 15.50 -8.95
CA LEU A 271 -9.49 15.30 -9.92
C LEU A 271 -8.95 16.66 -10.37
N LEU A 272 -7.66 16.89 -10.19
CA LEU A 272 -6.90 17.96 -10.83
C LEU A 272 -6.09 17.35 -11.99
N TYR A 273 -6.54 17.57 -13.22
CA TYR A 273 -5.87 17.05 -14.41
C TYR A 273 -5.11 18.16 -15.15
N LEU A 274 -3.78 18.06 -15.14
CA LEU A 274 -2.86 19.06 -15.65
C LEU A 274 -2.30 18.64 -17.02
N ALA A 275 -2.21 19.57 -17.97
CA ALA A 275 -1.43 19.35 -19.18
C ALA A 275 -0.91 20.66 -19.77
N ARG A 276 -0.01 20.54 -20.76
CA ARG A 276 0.48 21.70 -21.49
C ARG A 276 -0.61 22.20 -22.44
N THR A 277 -1.05 21.32 -23.34
CA THR A 277 -2.12 21.57 -24.31
C THR A 277 -3.30 20.61 -24.08
N ARG A 278 -4.42 20.84 -24.78
CA ARG A 278 -5.59 19.97 -24.70
C ARG A 278 -5.30 18.57 -25.26
N GLU A 279 -4.49 18.50 -26.30
CA GLU A 279 -4.15 17.27 -27.04
C GLU A 279 -3.33 16.29 -26.19
N ASP A 280 -2.65 16.78 -25.15
CA ASP A 280 -1.90 15.95 -24.19
C ASP A 280 -2.81 15.26 -23.15
N MET A 281 -4.13 15.52 -23.17
CA MET A 281 -5.07 15.04 -22.16
C MET A 281 -5.91 13.85 -22.66
N LEU A 282 -5.49 12.64 -22.33
CA LEU A 282 -6.25 11.42 -22.62
C LEU A 282 -7.52 11.35 -21.75
N PHE A 283 -8.64 10.90 -22.33
CA PHE A 283 -9.94 10.72 -21.66
C PHE A 283 -10.60 11.99 -21.10
N ALA A 284 -10.08 13.18 -21.37
CA ALA A 284 -10.54 14.35 -20.61
C ALA A 284 -11.97 14.79 -20.95
N ASP A 285 -12.44 14.61 -22.19
CA ASP A 285 -13.84 14.90 -22.54
C ASP A 285 -14.78 13.92 -21.81
N GLU A 286 -14.47 12.61 -21.86
CA GLU A 286 -15.19 11.56 -21.13
C GLU A 286 -15.24 11.83 -19.63
N LEU A 287 -14.10 12.19 -19.02
CA LEU A 287 -14.01 12.47 -17.59
C LEU A 287 -14.86 13.67 -17.18
N VAL A 288 -14.86 14.74 -17.97
CA VAL A 288 -15.68 15.93 -17.71
C VAL A 288 -17.16 15.62 -17.92
N GLU A 289 -17.51 14.90 -18.99
CA GLU A 289 -18.89 14.51 -19.27
C GLU A 289 -19.47 13.62 -18.16
N HIS A 290 -18.69 12.65 -17.68
CA HIS A 290 -19.16 11.67 -16.71
C HIS A 290 -19.16 12.18 -15.27
N TYR A 291 -18.15 12.98 -14.89
CA TYR A 291 -17.93 13.37 -13.49
C TYR A 291 -18.15 14.86 -13.20
N GLY A 292 -18.33 15.69 -14.23
CA GLY A 292 -18.71 17.10 -14.10
C GLY A 292 -17.76 17.90 -13.20
N GLU A 293 -18.34 18.57 -12.19
CA GLU A 293 -17.63 19.49 -11.29
C GLU A 293 -16.53 18.83 -10.45
N LYS A 294 -16.49 17.49 -10.35
CA LYS A 294 -15.39 16.78 -9.68
C LYS A 294 -14.07 16.86 -10.45
N VAL A 295 -14.10 17.21 -11.73
CA VAL A 295 -12.93 17.25 -12.62
C VAL A 295 -12.54 18.68 -12.94
N THR A 296 -11.34 19.07 -12.52
CA THR A 296 -10.71 20.34 -12.86
C THR A 296 -9.62 20.11 -13.90
N LEU A 297 -9.83 20.60 -15.11
CA LEU A 297 -8.80 20.65 -16.15
C LEU A 297 -7.97 21.93 -16.02
N TRP A 298 -6.65 21.77 -15.98
CA TRP A 298 -5.70 22.88 -16.03
C TRP A 298 -4.77 22.74 -17.23
N ILE A 299 -5.10 23.47 -18.30
CA ILE A 299 -4.31 23.53 -19.52
C ILE A 299 -3.46 24.79 -19.46
N SER A 300 -2.14 24.62 -19.30
CA SER A 300 -1.25 25.74 -18.98
C SER A 300 -1.11 26.76 -20.12
N GLU A 301 -1.22 26.33 -21.39
CA GLU A 301 -1.17 27.25 -22.52
C GLU A 301 -2.43 28.12 -22.61
N GLU A 302 -3.61 27.57 -22.34
CA GLU A 302 -4.87 28.32 -22.32
C GLU A 302 -4.93 29.31 -21.15
N ARG A 303 -4.40 28.92 -19.99
CA ARG A 303 -4.39 29.76 -18.78
C ARG A 303 -3.20 30.71 -18.68
N GLY A 304 -2.21 30.58 -19.56
CA GLY A 304 -0.95 31.35 -19.52
C GLY A 304 -0.12 31.13 -18.25
N SER A 305 -0.41 30.11 -17.44
CA SER A 305 0.22 29.87 -16.15
C SER A 305 0.13 28.40 -15.72
N ARG A 306 1.09 28.00 -14.86
CA ARG A 306 1.04 26.69 -14.18
C ARG A 306 0.00 26.72 -13.06
N ALA A 307 -0.53 25.54 -12.72
CA ALA A 307 -1.42 25.38 -11.59
C ALA A 307 -0.74 25.83 -10.28
N PRO A 308 -1.36 26.72 -9.49
CA PRO A 308 -0.86 27.09 -8.17
C PRO A 308 -1.17 25.95 -7.20
N LEU A 309 -0.28 24.96 -7.15
CA LEU A 309 -0.52 23.73 -6.38
C LEU A 309 -0.76 24.00 -4.89
N ASP A 310 -0.09 24.99 -4.32
CA ASP A 310 -0.26 25.41 -2.92
C ASP A 310 -1.72 25.74 -2.58
N ASP A 311 -2.46 26.33 -3.52
CA ASP A 311 -3.84 26.75 -3.33
C ASP A 311 -4.85 25.62 -3.67
N LEU A 312 -4.42 24.66 -4.48
CA LEU A 312 -5.29 23.61 -5.03
C LEU A 312 -5.21 22.29 -4.27
N ILE A 313 -4.15 22.06 -3.49
CA ILE A 313 -3.99 20.84 -2.70
C ILE A 313 -4.95 20.83 -1.52
N GLU A 314 -5.74 19.77 -1.41
CA GLU A 314 -6.67 19.58 -0.31
C GLU A 314 -5.93 19.09 0.96
N SER A 315 -6.22 19.72 2.10
CA SER A 315 -5.51 19.50 3.37
C SER A 315 -5.86 18.17 4.07
N HIS A 316 -7.01 17.57 3.74
CA HIS A 316 -7.56 16.40 4.45
C HIS A 316 -7.87 15.20 3.55
N ALA A 317 -7.51 15.29 2.27
CA ALA A 317 -7.65 14.18 1.33
C ALA A 317 -6.36 13.36 1.24
N GLU A 318 -6.51 12.05 1.01
CA GLU A 318 -5.41 11.23 0.50
C GLU A 318 -5.13 11.64 -0.94
N VAL A 319 -3.88 11.99 -1.23
CA VAL A 319 -3.46 12.50 -2.54
C VAL A 319 -2.83 11.37 -3.34
N TYR A 320 -3.43 11.06 -4.47
CA TYR A 320 -2.92 10.09 -5.45
C TYR A 320 -2.45 10.84 -6.69
N ALA A 321 -1.16 10.74 -7.01
CA ALA A 321 -0.59 11.50 -8.11
C ALA A 321 0.26 10.65 -9.07
N CYS A 322 0.10 10.92 -10.36
CA CYS A 322 0.93 10.34 -11.40
C CYS A 322 1.11 11.35 -12.55
N GLY A 323 2.35 11.52 -13.02
CA GLY A 323 2.63 12.53 -14.02
C GLY A 323 4.10 12.91 -14.18
N SER A 324 4.34 14.12 -14.65
CA SER A 324 5.68 14.64 -14.94
C SER A 324 6.54 14.69 -13.67
N PRO A 325 7.86 14.43 -13.75
CA PRO A 325 8.75 14.49 -12.58
C PRO A 325 8.63 15.79 -11.79
N ARG A 326 8.59 16.94 -12.49
CA ARG A 326 8.45 18.25 -11.87
C ARG A 326 7.17 18.43 -11.05
N LEU A 327 6.05 17.83 -11.48
CA LEU A 327 4.81 17.85 -10.71
C LEU A 327 4.97 17.03 -9.44
N LEU A 328 5.46 15.80 -9.57
CA LEU A 328 5.57 14.86 -8.48
C LEU A 328 6.56 15.35 -7.41
N ASP A 329 7.70 15.90 -7.82
CA ASP A 329 8.69 16.50 -6.92
C ASP A 329 8.11 17.71 -6.17
N ALA A 330 7.25 18.51 -6.81
CA ALA A 330 6.55 19.61 -6.14
C ALA A 330 5.54 19.09 -5.11
N LEU A 331 4.76 18.07 -5.45
CA LEU A 331 3.80 17.47 -4.52
C LEU A 331 4.49 16.87 -3.28
N GLU A 332 5.67 16.26 -3.42
CA GLU A 332 6.46 15.75 -2.29
C GLU A 332 6.88 16.83 -1.29
N GLN A 333 6.99 18.10 -1.72
CA GLN A 333 7.26 19.23 -0.82
C GLN A 333 6.00 19.78 -0.15
N LEU A 334 4.84 19.64 -0.79
CA LEU A 334 3.57 20.26 -0.37
C LEU A 334 2.66 19.31 0.40
N VAL A 335 2.84 18.01 0.22
CA VAL A 335 1.97 16.96 0.73
C VAL A 335 2.77 16.12 1.73
N ALA A 336 2.23 15.95 2.93
CA ALA A 336 2.87 15.13 3.95
C ALA A 336 3.05 13.68 3.43
N PRO A 337 4.20 13.02 3.65
CA PRO A 337 4.48 11.71 3.06
C PRO A 337 3.41 10.64 3.34
N LYS A 338 2.76 10.70 4.52
CA LYS A 338 1.72 9.73 4.90
C LYS A 338 0.43 9.82 4.09
N ARG A 339 0.17 10.97 3.46
CA ARG A 339 -1.04 11.24 2.67
C ARG A 339 -0.76 11.34 1.17
N LEU A 340 0.49 11.14 0.75
CA LEU A 340 0.92 11.27 -0.64
C LEU A 340 1.27 9.88 -1.19
N HIS A 341 0.56 9.46 -2.23
CA HIS A 341 0.82 8.24 -2.97
C HIS A 341 1.19 8.63 -4.40
N VAL A 342 2.35 8.18 -4.87
CA VAL A 342 2.87 8.57 -6.20
C VAL A 342 3.31 7.36 -7.00
N GLU A 343 2.95 7.35 -8.28
CA GLU A 343 3.55 6.48 -9.29
C GLU A 343 4.40 7.30 -10.28
N ARG A 344 5.57 6.78 -10.63
CA ARG A 344 6.53 7.41 -11.53
C ARG A 344 6.77 6.56 -12.78
N PHE A 345 6.57 7.16 -13.95
CA PHE A 345 6.91 6.52 -15.23
C PHE A 345 8.39 6.72 -15.63
N GLU A 346 9.04 7.73 -15.05
CA GLU A 346 10.46 8.02 -15.24
C GLU A 346 11.21 7.86 -13.91
N PRO A 347 12.43 7.31 -13.93
CA PRO A 347 13.21 7.11 -12.70
C PRO A 347 13.61 8.45 -12.10
N GLN A 348 13.55 8.56 -10.77
CA GLN A 348 14.29 9.60 -10.07
C GLN A 348 15.77 9.25 -10.05
N VAL A 349 16.63 10.24 -10.28
CA VAL A 349 18.07 10.08 -10.09
C VAL A 349 18.35 10.10 -8.59
N ARG A 350 18.58 8.92 -8.02
CA ARG A 350 19.01 8.74 -6.63
C ARG A 350 20.47 8.30 -6.60
N ILE A 351 21.25 8.92 -5.74
CA ILE A 351 22.68 8.61 -5.59
C ILE A 351 22.86 7.93 -4.24
N SER A 352 23.59 6.81 -4.23
CA SER A 352 23.96 6.11 -3.00
C SER A 352 24.66 7.08 -2.02
N ASN A 353 24.33 6.95 -0.74
CA ASN A 353 25.01 7.70 0.32
C ASN A 353 26.44 7.21 0.57
N GLY A 354 26.85 6.11 -0.09
CA GLY A 354 28.21 5.56 -0.01
C GLY A 354 28.57 4.97 1.36
N ARG A 355 27.60 4.76 2.25
CA ARG A 355 27.83 4.20 3.60
C ARG A 355 28.43 2.79 3.53
N VAL A 356 28.04 2.02 2.52
CA VAL A 356 28.59 0.69 2.23
C VAL A 356 28.99 0.65 0.76
N THR A 357 30.30 0.62 0.52
CA THR A 357 30.86 0.61 -0.84
C THR A 357 30.93 -0.78 -1.45
N ALA A 358 31.02 -1.83 -0.62
CA ALA A 358 30.92 -3.22 -1.03
C ALA A 358 30.20 -4.02 0.06
N PHE A 359 29.41 -5.02 -0.35
CA PHE A 359 28.62 -5.85 0.55
C PHE A 359 28.47 -7.27 0.01
N GLU A 360 28.03 -8.19 0.86
CA GLU A 360 27.74 -9.58 0.49
C GLU A 360 26.23 -9.82 0.42
N ILE A 361 25.82 -10.65 -0.53
CA ILE A 361 24.45 -11.17 -0.63
C ILE A 361 24.50 -12.67 -0.34
N HIS A 362 23.73 -13.11 0.64
CA HIS A 362 23.41 -14.51 0.84
C HIS A 362 22.08 -14.85 0.15
N ALA A 363 22.15 -15.66 -0.91
CA ALA A 363 20.99 -16.17 -1.63
C ALA A 363 20.46 -17.42 -0.90
N SER A 364 19.40 -17.25 -0.12
CA SER A 364 18.96 -18.26 0.85
C SER A 364 18.48 -19.59 0.23
N ARG A 365 17.97 -19.59 -1.01
CA ARG A 365 17.48 -20.82 -1.65
C ARG A 365 18.62 -21.63 -2.25
N SER A 366 19.59 -20.93 -2.86
CA SER A 366 20.75 -21.57 -3.47
C SER A 366 21.91 -21.81 -2.48
N GLY A 367 21.90 -21.12 -1.33
CA GLY A 367 23.00 -21.10 -0.36
C GLY A 367 24.25 -20.34 -0.84
N LYS A 368 24.21 -19.70 -2.01
CA LYS A 368 25.35 -18.97 -2.57
C LYS A 368 25.59 -17.67 -1.81
N THR A 369 26.85 -17.27 -1.71
CA THR A 369 27.25 -15.94 -1.24
C THR A 369 27.91 -15.20 -2.39
N ILE A 370 27.41 -14.00 -2.70
CA ILE A 370 27.82 -13.17 -3.84
C ILE A 370 28.38 -11.85 -3.31
N SER A 371 29.57 -11.47 -3.75
CA SER A 371 30.15 -10.17 -3.40
C SER A 371 29.71 -9.10 -4.40
N VAL A 372 29.13 -8.00 -3.92
CA VAL A 372 28.75 -6.84 -4.74
C VAL A 372 29.73 -5.70 -4.49
N GLY A 373 30.53 -5.38 -5.50
CA GLY A 373 31.51 -4.28 -5.45
C GLY A 373 30.89 -2.90 -5.61
N ASN A 374 31.73 -1.86 -5.50
CA ASN A 374 31.31 -0.46 -5.62
C ASN A 374 30.84 -0.09 -7.04
N GLN A 375 31.41 -0.73 -8.06
CA GLN A 375 31.08 -0.48 -9.46
C GLN A 375 30.15 -1.55 -10.06
N THR A 376 29.77 -2.55 -9.27
CA THR A 376 28.94 -3.66 -9.73
C THR A 376 27.49 -3.38 -9.39
N ASN A 377 26.62 -3.53 -10.39
CA ASN A 377 25.18 -3.51 -10.17
C ASN A 377 24.74 -4.76 -9.40
N THR A 378 23.83 -4.61 -8.44
CA THR A 378 23.39 -5.75 -7.62
C THR A 378 22.74 -6.85 -8.47
N LEU A 379 21.91 -6.48 -9.46
CA LEU A 379 21.29 -7.45 -10.38
C LEU A 379 22.33 -8.16 -11.24
N GLU A 380 23.31 -7.44 -11.80
CA GLU A 380 24.37 -8.04 -12.62
C GLU A 380 25.18 -9.06 -11.82
N ALA A 381 25.54 -8.75 -10.56
CA ALA A 381 26.24 -9.69 -9.69
C ALA A 381 25.44 -10.98 -9.44
N LEU A 382 24.11 -10.88 -9.33
CA LEU A 382 23.22 -12.04 -9.17
C LEU A 382 23.15 -12.86 -10.48
N GLU A 383 22.99 -12.20 -11.62
CA GLU A 383 22.97 -12.83 -12.94
C GLU A 383 24.30 -13.55 -13.24
N GLU A 384 25.46 -12.93 -12.96
CA GLU A 384 26.80 -13.52 -13.11
C GLU A 384 27.02 -14.74 -12.21
N ALA A 385 26.41 -14.74 -11.02
CA ALA A 385 26.42 -15.90 -10.13
C ALA A 385 25.46 -17.02 -10.57
N GLY A 386 24.76 -16.85 -11.69
CA GLY A 386 23.79 -17.78 -12.24
C GLY A 386 22.51 -17.88 -11.41
N LEU A 387 22.08 -16.78 -10.79
CA LEU A 387 20.78 -16.66 -10.14
C LEU A 387 19.79 -16.03 -11.11
N GLU A 388 18.60 -16.62 -11.24
CA GLU A 388 17.55 -16.12 -12.10
C GLU A 388 16.74 -15.05 -11.37
N VAL A 389 16.93 -13.79 -11.78
CA VAL A 389 16.12 -12.65 -11.32
C VAL A 389 15.46 -12.02 -12.54
N SER A 390 14.14 -11.92 -12.54
CA SER A 390 13.41 -11.27 -13.63
C SER A 390 13.80 -9.80 -13.74
N ALA A 391 14.07 -9.28 -14.93
CA ALA A 391 14.45 -7.88 -15.10
C ALA A 391 13.96 -7.32 -16.42
N SER A 392 13.51 -6.06 -16.40
CA SER A 392 12.91 -5.39 -17.56
C SER A 392 13.55 -4.02 -17.82
N CYS A 393 13.20 -2.99 -17.05
CA CYS A 393 13.68 -1.62 -17.31
C CYS A 393 15.16 -1.35 -16.94
N ARG A 394 15.71 -2.15 -16.01
CA ARG A 394 17.05 -1.97 -15.40
C ARG A 394 17.38 -0.55 -14.93
N ARG A 395 16.36 0.21 -14.52
CA ARG A 395 16.49 1.62 -14.07
C ARG A 395 15.62 1.95 -12.85
N GLY A 396 15.06 0.94 -12.18
CA GLY A 396 14.32 1.13 -10.93
C GLY A 396 12.92 1.72 -11.05
N THR A 397 12.22 1.59 -12.18
CA THR A 397 10.83 2.07 -12.30
C THR A 397 9.79 0.96 -12.42
N CYS A 398 10.17 -0.20 -12.97
CA CYS A 398 9.21 -1.19 -13.41
C CYS A 398 8.79 -2.21 -12.34
N GLY A 399 9.55 -2.33 -11.25
CA GLY A 399 9.33 -3.33 -10.21
C GLY A 399 9.59 -4.80 -10.61
N THR A 400 9.76 -5.15 -11.89
CA THR A 400 9.99 -6.55 -12.34
C THR A 400 11.09 -7.32 -11.60
N CYS A 401 12.14 -6.64 -11.16
CA CYS A 401 13.24 -7.26 -10.43
C CYS A 401 13.04 -7.39 -8.92
N GLU A 402 11.80 -7.23 -8.42
CA GLU A 402 11.50 -7.38 -7.01
C GLU A 402 12.08 -8.67 -6.42
N VAL A 403 12.83 -8.52 -5.33
CA VAL A 403 13.32 -9.65 -4.53
C VAL A 403 13.02 -9.40 -3.07
N ARG A 404 12.63 -10.46 -2.35
CA ARG A 404 12.35 -10.38 -0.92
C ARG A 404 13.65 -10.38 -0.13
N VAL A 405 13.72 -9.47 0.84
CA VAL A 405 14.82 -9.29 1.78
C VAL A 405 14.45 -10.00 3.08
N LEU A 406 15.28 -10.96 3.48
CA LEU A 406 15.10 -11.76 4.70
C LEU A 406 15.86 -11.14 5.87
N GLU A 407 17.05 -10.62 5.64
CA GLU A 407 17.91 -9.97 6.64
C GLU A 407 18.74 -8.84 6.04
N GLY A 408 19.10 -7.87 6.89
CA GLY A 408 19.86 -6.67 6.50
C GLY A 408 18.97 -5.48 6.10
N THR A 409 19.59 -4.36 5.74
CA THR A 409 18.87 -3.12 5.38
C THR A 409 19.25 -2.70 3.96
N PRO A 410 18.33 -2.78 2.98
CA PRO A 410 18.57 -2.31 1.63
C PRO A 410 18.81 -0.79 1.58
N GLU A 411 19.54 -0.36 0.56
CA GLU A 411 19.55 1.03 0.12
C GLU A 411 18.66 1.15 -1.12
N HIS A 412 17.47 1.71 -0.95
CA HIS A 412 16.48 1.87 -2.02
C HIS A 412 16.85 3.03 -2.94
N LEU A 413 17.24 2.70 -4.18
CA LEU A 413 17.58 3.68 -5.22
C LEU A 413 16.57 3.68 -6.38
N ASP A 414 15.51 2.89 -6.25
CA ASP A 414 14.41 2.80 -7.20
C ASP A 414 13.34 3.90 -6.98
N SER A 415 12.36 3.93 -7.86
CA SER A 415 11.20 4.82 -7.87
C SER A 415 9.89 4.03 -8.04
N VAL A 416 9.86 2.75 -7.64
CA VAL A 416 8.71 1.87 -7.82
C VAL A 416 7.59 2.21 -6.84
N MET A 417 7.94 2.35 -5.56
CA MET A 417 7.04 2.78 -4.49
C MET A 417 7.83 3.48 -3.38
N SER A 418 7.14 3.95 -2.34
CA SER A 418 7.80 4.64 -1.23
C SER A 418 8.79 3.73 -0.50
N ASP A 419 9.88 4.30 0.03
CA ASP A 419 10.88 3.53 0.78
C ASP A 419 10.26 2.86 2.02
N ALA A 420 9.29 3.53 2.65
CA ALA A 420 8.54 2.96 3.77
C ALA A 420 7.68 1.75 3.35
N ASP A 421 6.97 1.81 2.21
CA ASP A 421 6.19 0.66 1.73
C ASP A 421 7.12 -0.51 1.35
N LYS A 422 8.30 -0.25 0.77
CA LYS A 422 9.30 -1.30 0.48
C LYS A 422 9.83 -1.97 1.74
N ASP A 423 10.13 -1.16 2.76
CA ASP A 423 10.58 -1.66 4.06
C ASP A 423 9.50 -2.50 4.76
N ASP A 424 8.24 -2.04 4.73
CA ASP A 424 7.09 -2.76 5.30
C ASP A 424 6.83 -4.09 4.58
N LEU A 425 7.00 -4.14 3.26
CA LEU A 425 6.88 -5.36 2.45
C LEU A 425 8.10 -6.27 2.57
N GLY A 426 9.26 -5.73 2.98
CA GLY A 426 10.53 -6.44 3.04
C GLY A 426 11.06 -6.81 1.65
N VAL A 427 11.03 -5.87 0.71
CA VAL A 427 11.47 -6.08 -0.68
C VAL A 427 12.53 -5.08 -1.11
N MET A 428 13.32 -5.42 -2.13
CA MET A 428 14.23 -4.50 -2.81
C MET A 428 14.24 -4.72 -4.32
N TYR A 429 14.76 -3.75 -5.07
CA TYR A 429 14.88 -3.81 -6.52
C TYR A 429 16.36 -3.77 -6.95
N PRO A 430 17.01 -4.94 -7.13
CA PRO A 430 18.46 -5.09 -7.30
C PRO A 430 19.01 -4.45 -8.58
N CYS A 431 18.17 -4.11 -9.57
CA CYS A 431 18.67 -3.41 -10.75
C CYS A 431 19.21 -2.00 -10.45
N VAL A 432 18.92 -1.43 -9.29
CA VAL A 432 19.48 -0.15 -8.84
C VAL A 432 19.80 -0.13 -7.35
N SER A 433 19.07 -0.90 -6.54
CA SER A 433 19.21 -0.89 -5.08
C SER A 433 20.52 -1.51 -4.62
N ARG A 434 21.05 -1.00 -3.51
CA ARG A 434 22.27 -1.50 -2.85
C ARG A 434 21.94 -1.92 -1.41
N SER A 435 22.93 -1.87 -0.53
CA SER A 435 22.80 -2.22 0.89
C SER A 435 23.30 -1.09 1.79
N GLN A 436 22.65 -0.90 2.92
CA GLN A 436 23.15 -0.08 4.04
C GLN A 436 23.91 -0.92 5.09
N THR A 437 23.82 -2.25 5.01
CA THR A 437 24.52 -3.21 5.87
C THR A 437 25.63 -3.95 5.11
N PRO A 438 26.67 -4.46 5.79
CA PRO A 438 27.73 -5.25 5.12
C PRO A 438 27.23 -6.52 4.42
N GLN A 439 26.06 -7.03 4.84
CA GLN A 439 25.44 -8.22 4.27
C GLN A 439 23.93 -8.03 4.12
N LEU A 440 23.35 -8.60 3.07
CA LEU A 440 21.91 -8.82 2.87
C LEU A 440 21.64 -10.31 2.68
N THR A 441 20.51 -10.80 3.19
CA THR A 441 20.00 -12.15 2.87
C THR A 441 18.76 -12.01 2.00
N LEU A 442 18.74 -12.63 0.82
CA LEU A 442 17.65 -12.55 -0.16
C LEU A 442 16.97 -13.92 -0.37
N ASP A 443 15.66 -13.93 -0.62
CA ASP A 443 14.87 -15.14 -0.91
C ASP A 443 15.00 -15.60 -2.38
N ILE A 444 16.23 -15.91 -2.80
CA ILE A 444 16.59 -16.32 -4.17
C ILE A 444 17.55 -17.50 -4.22
#